data_AF-A0AAU7G307-F1
#
_entry.id   AF-A0AAU7G307-F1
#
_cell.length_a   1.000
_cell.length_b   1.000
_cell.length_c   1.000
_cell.angle_alpha   90.00
_cell.angle_beta   90.00
_cell.angle_gamma   90.00
#
_symmetry.space_group_name_H-M   'P 1'
#
loop_
_entity.id
_entity.type
_entity.pdbx_description
1 polymer ?
#
loop_
_entity_poly.entity_id
_entity_poly.type
_entity_poly.pdbx_seq_one_letter_code
_entity_poly.pdbx_strand_id
1 'polypeptide(L)'
;MKTIQPNENITLEELQERVKYILSFKPRLEKLMNTDIVQGVEMARILRQFISAEDKELTKAKYDSLINRDKYLSNYRGFIREFRQFDGNITPENLHSFIFEITSAHSSVEMHVLFPTNDQIPF
;
A
#
# COMPACT_ATOMS: atom_id res chain seq x y z
N MET A 1 -8.85 14.25 2.21
CA MET A 1 -7.42 13.91 2.02
C MET A 1 -6.89 14.74 0.87
N LYS A 2 -5.79 15.49 1.06
CA LYS A 2 -5.16 16.24 -0.02
C LYS A 2 -4.68 15.25 -1.08
N THR A 3 -5.09 15.46 -2.33
CA THR A 3 -4.61 14.72 -3.50
C THR A 3 -3.11 14.93 -3.59
N ILE A 4 -2.33 13.87 -3.42
CA ILE A 4 -0.87 13.93 -3.54
C ILE A 4 -0.57 14.19 -5.02
N GLN A 5 0.04 15.35 -5.31
CA GLN A 5 0.37 15.76 -6.67
C GLN A 5 1.78 15.24 -7.02
N PRO A 6 2.00 14.77 -8.25
CA PRO A 6 3.29 14.24 -8.66
C PRO A 6 4.34 15.36 -8.80
N ASN A 7 5.51 15.20 -8.15
CA ASN A 7 6.68 16.08 -8.29
C ASN A 7 7.93 15.26 -8.73
N GLU A 8 9.01 15.92 -9.15
CA GLU A 8 10.31 15.29 -9.45
C GLU A 8 11.11 14.87 -8.20
N ASN A 9 10.70 15.35 -7.03
CA ASN A 9 11.39 15.21 -5.77
C ASN A 9 10.51 14.42 -4.78
N ILE A 10 9.98 13.26 -5.19
CA ILE A 10 9.31 12.38 -4.23
C ILE A 10 10.37 11.98 -3.21
N THR A 11 10.14 12.33 -1.95
CA THR A 11 11.13 12.07 -0.91
C THR A 11 10.97 10.67 -0.34
N LEU A 12 12.05 10.11 0.21
CA LEU A 12 11.98 8.87 0.98
C LEU A 12 10.94 8.95 2.10
N GLU A 13 10.82 10.11 2.75
CA GLU A 13 9.84 10.36 3.81
C GLU A 13 8.40 10.27 3.29
N GLU A 14 8.10 10.86 2.14
CA GLU A 14 6.77 10.75 1.52
C GLU A 14 6.44 9.29 1.16
N LEU A 15 7.41 8.51 0.66
CA LEU A 15 7.21 7.09 0.38
C LEU A 15 6.95 6.29 1.67
N GLN A 16 7.71 6.57 2.73
CA GLN A 16 7.52 5.96 4.05
C GLN A 16 6.14 6.28 4.65
N GLU A 17 5.69 7.53 4.55
CA GLU A 17 4.35 7.94 5.01
C GLU A 17 3.24 7.20 4.28
N ARG A 18 3.35 7.04 2.95
CA ARG A 18 2.36 6.29 2.18
C ARG A 18 2.31 4.81 2.56
N VAL A 19 3.47 4.19 2.82
CA VAL A 19 3.51 2.81 3.31
C VAL A 19 2.89 2.70 4.71
N LYS A 20 3.26 3.58 5.65
CA LYS A 20 2.65 3.63 6.99
C LYS A 20 1.14 3.80 6.91
N TYR A 21 0.66 4.66 6.01
CA TYR A 21 -0.76 4.84 5.75
C TYR A 21 -1.43 3.52 5.33
N ILE A 22 -0.89 2.81 4.34
CA ILE A 22 -1.43 1.51 3.89
C ILE A 22 -1.44 0.48 5.04
N LEU A 23 -0.34 0.36 5.78
CA LEU A 23 -0.23 -0.61 6.87
C LEU A 23 -1.19 -0.31 8.02
N SER A 24 -1.51 0.97 8.26
CA SER A 24 -2.46 1.37 9.32
C SER A 24 -3.89 0.82 9.12
N PHE A 25 -4.23 0.36 7.91
CA PHE A 25 -5.52 -0.25 7.62
C PHE A 25 -5.62 -1.67 8.19
N LYS A 26 -4.51 -2.42 8.26
CA LYS A 26 -4.52 -3.82 8.70
C LYS A 26 -5.20 -4.02 10.06
N PRO A 27 -4.75 -3.41 11.17
CA PRO A 27 -5.38 -3.64 12.48
C PRO A 27 -6.84 -3.17 12.53
N ARG A 28 -7.20 -2.17 11.73
CA ARG A 28 -8.59 -1.69 11.62
C ARG A 28 -9.47 -2.70 10.88
N LEU A 29 -8.98 -3.25 9.78
CA LEU A 29 -9.68 -4.25 8.98
C LEU A 29 -9.82 -5.58 9.75
N GLU A 30 -8.79 -6.01 10.50
CA GLU A 30 -8.86 -7.19 11.37
C GLU A 30 -9.92 -7.04 12.46
N LYS A 31 -10.00 -5.86 13.08
CA LYS A 31 -11.08 -5.56 14.05
C LYS A 31 -12.45 -5.60 13.37
N LEU A 32 -12.61 -4.87 12.26
CA LEU A 32 -13.90 -4.76 11.56
C LEU A 32 -14.37 -6.10 11.00
N MET A 33 -13.48 -6.97 10.53
CA MET A 33 -13.82 -8.31 10.08
C MET A 33 -14.58 -9.13 11.15
N ASN A 34 -14.29 -8.88 12.43
CA ASN A 34 -14.93 -9.55 13.56
C ASN A 34 -16.14 -8.79 14.14
N THR A 35 -16.18 -7.46 14.00
CA THR A 35 -17.21 -6.62 14.67
C THR A 35 -18.26 -6.04 13.71
N ASP A 36 -17.86 -5.66 12.50
CA ASP A 36 -18.70 -5.07 11.46
C ASP A 36 -18.08 -5.32 10.09
N ILE A 37 -18.41 -6.48 9.52
CA ILE A 37 -17.84 -6.94 8.25
C ILE A 37 -18.22 -6.04 7.07
N VAL A 38 -19.37 -5.37 7.13
CA VAL A 38 -19.82 -4.46 6.06
C VAL A 38 -18.94 -3.22 6.02
N GLN A 39 -18.67 -2.60 7.18
CA GLN A 39 -17.70 -1.50 7.27
C GLN A 39 -16.28 -1.96 6.91
N GLY A 40 -15.89 -3.19 7.27
CA GLY A 40 -14.59 -3.77 6.89
C GLY A 40 -14.42 -3.86 5.38
N VAL A 41 -15.45 -4.32 4.65
CA VAL A 41 -15.45 -4.39 3.19
C VAL A 41 -15.38 -2.99 2.57
N GLU A 42 -16.13 -2.02 3.09
CA GLU A 42 -16.08 -0.64 2.59
C GLU A 42 -14.67 -0.02 2.77
N MET A 43 -14.08 -0.16 3.94
CA MET A 43 -12.73 0.32 4.22
C MET A 43 -11.68 -0.36 3.34
N ALA A 44 -11.81 -1.66 3.11
CA ALA A 44 -10.92 -2.41 2.23
C ALA A 44 -11.05 -1.96 0.76
N ARG A 45 -12.27 -1.64 0.30
CA ARG A 45 -12.50 -1.05 -1.04
C ARG A 45 -11.85 0.32 -1.17
N ILE A 46 -11.92 1.17 -0.14
CA ILE A 46 -11.24 2.48 -0.13
C ILE A 46 -9.72 2.27 -0.24
N LEU A 47 -9.14 1.35 0.52
CA LEU A 47 -7.72 1.04 0.42
C LEU A 47 -7.36 0.56 -0.99
N ARG A 48 -8.14 -0.35 -1.57
CA ARG A 48 -7.89 -0.83 -2.94
C ARG A 48 -7.97 0.28 -3.98
N GLN A 49 -8.90 1.22 -3.83
CA GLN A 49 -8.97 2.40 -4.71
C GLN A 49 -7.73 3.27 -4.59
N PHE A 50 -7.24 3.49 -3.36
CA PHE A 50 -5.98 4.19 -3.11
C PHE A 50 -4.79 3.50 -3.79
N ILE A 51 -4.61 2.19 -3.57
CA ILE A 51 -3.54 1.39 -4.23
C ILE A 51 -3.63 1.48 -5.76
N SER A 52 -4.85 1.41 -6.31
CA SER A 52 -5.06 1.49 -7.76
C SER A 52 -4.74 2.88 -8.32
N ALA A 53 -4.97 3.93 -7.54
CA ALA A 53 -4.60 5.29 -7.92
C ALA A 53 -3.07 5.47 -7.86
N GLU A 54 -2.42 4.96 -6.81
CA GLU A 54 -0.96 4.99 -6.67
C GLU A 54 -0.26 4.28 -7.84
N ASP A 55 -0.72 3.07 -8.22
CA ASP A 55 -0.14 2.34 -9.35
C ASP A 55 -0.26 3.11 -10.67
N LYS A 56 -1.41 3.77 -10.90
CA LYS A 56 -1.61 4.62 -12.09
C LYS A 56 -0.66 5.80 -12.11
N GLU A 57 -0.36 6.41 -10.96
CA GLU A 57 0.60 7.50 -10.87
C GLU A 57 2.02 7.00 -11.14
N LEU A 58 2.42 5.89 -10.50
CA LEU A 58 3.77 5.31 -10.63
C LEU A 58 4.07 4.76 -12.04
N THR A 59 3.05 4.41 -12.82
CA THR A 59 3.19 3.90 -14.21
C THR A 59 3.20 4.99 -15.27
N LYS A 60 3.17 6.27 -14.89
CA LYS A 60 3.33 7.37 -15.86
C LYS A 60 4.77 7.37 -16.41
N ALA A 61 4.91 7.69 -17.70
CA ALA A 61 6.22 7.74 -18.37
C ALA A 61 7.28 8.60 -17.67
N LYS A 62 6.85 9.69 -16.99
CA LYS A 62 7.74 10.52 -16.15
C LYS A 62 8.32 9.73 -14.97
N TYR A 63 7.50 8.93 -14.30
CA TYR A 63 7.93 8.09 -13.18
C TYR A 63 8.72 6.88 -13.64
N ASP A 64 8.43 6.28 -14.79
CA ASP A 64 9.22 5.15 -15.32
C ASP A 64 10.72 5.50 -15.41
N SER A 65 11.05 6.70 -15.89
CA SER A 65 12.44 7.16 -15.93
C SER A 65 13.04 7.39 -14.53
N LEU A 66 12.24 7.82 -13.55
CA LEU A 66 12.70 8.06 -12.18
C LEU A 66 12.88 6.73 -11.43
N ILE A 67 11.94 5.80 -11.56
CA ILE A 67 11.97 4.44 -11.01
C ILE A 67 13.23 3.70 -11.44
N ASN A 68 13.62 3.83 -12.72
CA ASN A 68 14.84 3.20 -13.23
C ASN A 68 16.14 3.78 -12.63
N ARG A 69 16.07 4.93 -11.95
CA ARG A 69 17.23 5.64 -11.36
C ARG A 69 17.22 5.66 -9.83
N ASP A 70 16.06 5.51 -9.20
CA ASP A 70 15.87 5.57 -7.75
C ASP A 70 15.41 4.22 -7.16
N LYS A 71 16.27 3.63 -6.31
CA LYS A 71 15.99 2.33 -5.68
C LYS A 71 14.77 2.38 -4.75
N TYR A 72 14.55 3.48 -4.02
CA TYR A 72 13.43 3.60 -3.09
C TYR A 72 12.09 3.66 -3.82
N LEU A 73 12.03 4.43 -4.90
CA LEU A 73 10.82 4.51 -5.72
C LEU A 73 10.52 3.19 -6.43
N SER A 74 11.57 2.48 -6.88
CA SER A 74 11.44 1.11 -7.40
C SER A 74 10.89 0.14 -6.35
N ASN A 75 11.40 0.19 -5.12
CA ASN A 75 10.91 -0.65 -4.02
C ASN A 75 9.44 -0.35 -3.68
N TYR A 76 9.06 0.94 -3.64
CA TYR A 76 7.68 1.33 -3.38
C TYR A 76 6.72 0.85 -4.49
N ARG A 77 7.14 0.92 -5.76
CA ARG A 77 6.36 0.33 -6.87
C ARG A 77 6.21 -1.17 -6.71
N GLY A 78 7.25 -1.88 -6.27
CA GLY A 78 7.16 -3.30 -5.93
C GLY A 78 6.08 -3.56 -4.89
N PHE A 79 6.09 -2.81 -3.79
CA PHE A 79 5.08 -2.87 -2.73
C PHE A 79 3.66 -2.67 -3.25
N ILE A 80 3.41 -1.64 -4.07
CA ILE A 80 2.09 -1.39 -4.66
C ILE A 80 1.64 -2.52 -5.60
N ARG A 81 2.57 -3.14 -6.34
CA ARG A 81 2.26 -4.24 -7.27
C ARG A 81 1.83 -5.52 -6.58
N GLU A 82 2.35 -5.82 -5.38
CA GLU A 82 1.94 -7.00 -4.61
C GLU A 82 0.44 -6.95 -4.31
N PHE A 83 -0.09 -5.80 -3.88
CA PHE A 83 -1.53 -5.62 -3.64
C PHE A 83 -2.42 -5.81 -4.89
N ARG A 84 -1.87 -5.63 -6.09
CA ARG A 84 -2.61 -5.82 -7.35
C ARG A 84 -2.80 -7.29 -7.70
N GLN A 85 -2.07 -8.21 -7.06
CA GLN A 85 -2.29 -9.65 -7.21
C GLN A 85 -3.65 -10.07 -6.64
N PHE A 86 -4.24 -9.27 -5.75
CA PHE A 86 -5.63 -9.42 -5.36
C PHE A 86 -6.59 -9.01 -6.50
N ASP A 87 -6.92 -9.99 -7.32
CA ASP A 87 -7.91 -9.84 -8.39
C ASP A 87 -9.33 -10.17 -7.90
N GLY A 88 -10.32 -9.42 -8.38
CA GLY A 88 -11.74 -9.60 -8.00
C GLY A 88 -12.26 -8.64 -6.93
N ASN A 89 -13.59 -8.53 -6.80
CA ASN A 89 -14.23 -7.58 -5.90
C ASN A 89 -14.00 -7.93 -4.43
N ILE A 90 -13.76 -6.94 -3.57
CA ILE A 90 -13.70 -7.16 -2.13
C ILE A 90 -15.13 -7.36 -1.61
N THR A 91 -15.31 -8.47 -0.90
CA THR A 91 -16.56 -9.01 -0.38
C THR A 91 -16.30 -9.52 1.04
N PRO A 92 -17.34 -9.75 1.86
CA PRO A 92 -17.17 -10.35 3.18
C PRO A 92 -16.36 -11.65 3.16
N GLU A 93 -16.56 -12.48 2.13
CA GLU A 93 -15.98 -13.82 2.01
C GLU A 93 -14.47 -13.79 1.76
N ASN A 94 -13.95 -12.75 1.09
CA ASN A 94 -12.54 -12.63 0.72
C ASN A 94 -11.81 -11.47 1.43
N LEU A 95 -12.46 -10.82 2.40
CA LEU A 95 -11.85 -9.76 3.20
C LEU A 95 -10.59 -10.25 3.93
N HIS A 96 -10.63 -11.47 4.46
CA HIS A 96 -9.48 -12.09 5.12
C HIS A 96 -8.28 -12.26 4.17
N SER A 97 -8.53 -12.63 2.91
CA SER A 97 -7.48 -12.75 1.88
C SER A 97 -6.90 -11.38 1.55
N PHE A 98 -7.74 -10.34 1.45
CA PHE A 98 -7.25 -8.97 1.23
C PHE A 98 -6.40 -8.46 2.42
N ILE A 99 -6.77 -8.78 3.66
CA ILE A 99 -5.97 -8.45 4.85
C ILE A 99 -4.62 -9.19 4.81
N PHE A 100 -4.62 -10.46 4.38
CA PHE A 100 -3.40 -11.25 4.21
C PHE A 100 -2.44 -10.60 3.20
N GLU A 101 -2.94 -10.06 2.10
CA GLU A 101 -2.11 -9.35 1.10
C GLU A 101 -1.37 -8.13 1.69
N ILE A 102 -1.96 -7.43 2.66
CA ILE A 102 -1.25 -6.34 3.39
C ILE A 102 -0.01 -6.88 4.09
N THR A 103 -0.10 -8.09 4.65
CA THR A 103 1.02 -8.75 5.32
C THR A 103 2.02 -9.29 4.30
N SER A 104 1.53 -9.93 3.23
CA SER A 104 2.36 -10.47 2.16
C SER A 104 3.21 -9.38 1.49
N ALA A 105 2.58 -8.30 1.04
CA ALA A 105 3.25 -7.15 0.42
C ALA A 105 4.28 -6.49 1.35
N HIS A 106 3.98 -6.45 2.65
CA HIS A 106 4.93 -5.96 3.65
C HIS A 106 6.16 -6.88 3.77
N SER A 107 5.96 -8.19 3.70
CA SER A 107 7.02 -9.20 3.89
C SER A 107 7.81 -9.54 2.62
N SER A 108 7.23 -9.40 1.43
CA SER A 108 7.84 -9.82 0.16
C SER A 108 8.77 -8.76 -0.46
N VAL A 109 8.68 -7.51 -0.02
CA VAL A 109 9.47 -6.39 -0.54
C VAL A 109 10.64 -6.09 0.40
N GLU A 110 11.77 -5.58 -0.14
CA GLU A 110 12.88 -4.98 0.63
C GLU A 110 12.45 -3.71 1.38
N MET A 111 11.36 -3.79 2.14
CA MET A 111 10.81 -2.74 2.99
C MET A 111 11.82 -2.31 4.05
N HIS A 112 12.79 -3.14 4.40
CA HIS A 112 13.93 -2.79 5.26
C HIS A 112 14.81 -1.68 4.66
N VAL A 113 14.76 -1.45 3.35
CA VAL A 113 15.44 -0.31 2.69
C VAL A 113 14.56 0.95 2.75
N LEU A 114 13.23 0.81 2.66
CA LEU A 114 12.30 1.92 2.91
C LEU A 114 12.16 2.25 4.39
N PHE A 115 12.45 1.32 5.28
CA PHE A 115 12.45 1.45 6.73
C PHE A 115 13.75 0.88 7.28
N PRO A 116 14.88 1.61 7.11
CA PRO A 116 16.11 1.23 7.79
C PRO A 116 15.83 1.28 9.30
N THR A 117 15.89 0.11 9.92
CA THR A 117 15.57 -0.23 11.30
C THR A 117 15.56 0.96 12.27
N ASN A 118 14.34 1.37 12.63
CA ASN A 118 13.97 1.69 14.00
C ASN A 118 12.62 1.02 14.25
N ASP A 119 12.62 0.08 15.18
CA ASP A 119 11.58 -0.90 15.54
C ASP A 119 10.22 -0.31 15.98
N GLN A 120 9.57 0.52 15.16
CA GLN A 120 8.30 1.18 15.54
C GLN A 120 7.27 1.25 14.41
N ILE A 121 7.14 0.19 13.62
CA ILE A 121 5.86 -0.06 12.95
C ILE A 121 5.11 -1.07 13.82
N PRO A 122 4.19 -0.64 14.69
CA PRO A 122 3.37 -1.58 15.44
C PRO A 122 2.49 -2.33 14.44
N PHE A 123 2.71 -3.65 14.33
CA PHE A 123 1.79 -4.57 13.67
C PHE A 123 0.58 -4.81 14.57
#